data_AF-L9ZRK5-F1
#
_entry.id   AF-L9ZRK5-F1
#
_cell.length_a   1.000
_cell.length_b   1.000
_cell.length_c   1.000
_cell.angle_alpha   90.00
_cell.angle_beta   90.00
_cell.angle_gamma   90.00
#
_symmetry.space_group_name_H-M   'P 1'
#
loop_
_entity.id
_entity.type
_entity.pdbx_description
1 polymer ?
#
loop_
_entity_poly.entity_id
_entity_poly.type
_entity_poly.pdbx_seq_one_letter_code
_entity_poly.pdbx_strand_id
1 'polypeptide(L)'
;MLGAGCSAQTADTEPVVLDSVAVRNLDSQQHTVEVDVRRDGDPFVAETVSVAGRTDETPGRETVAAVVDGTDGEPAAYTLRTRFADEQEWMTTSVTNRLDTDCTSAEVRITESGALGTWMGSITDC
;
A
#
# COMPACT_ATOMS: atom_id res chain seq x y z
N MET A 1 -39.38 7.51 10.08
CA MET A 1 -37.91 7.37 10.19
C MET A 1 -37.55 6.04 9.54
N LEU A 2 -37.03 6.05 8.32
CA LEU A 2 -36.58 4.84 7.62
C LEU A 2 -35.11 5.03 7.28
N GLY A 3 -34.32 4.00 7.60
CA GLY A 3 -32.90 4.08 7.90
C GLY A 3 -31.98 4.33 6.72
N ALA A 4 -30.89 5.04 7.01
CA ALA A 4 -29.69 5.06 6.20
C ALA A 4 -28.96 3.73 6.41
N GLY A 5 -29.30 2.73 5.58
CA GLY A 5 -28.44 1.57 5.36
C GLY A 5 -27.44 1.91 4.26
N CYS A 6 -26.36 2.61 4.60
CA CYS A 6 -25.19 2.62 3.73
C CYS A 6 -24.55 1.24 3.86
N SER A 7 -24.95 0.30 3.01
CA SER A 7 -24.18 -0.91 2.79
C SER A 7 -22.81 -0.46 2.30
N ALA A 8 -21.79 -0.61 3.14
CA ALA A 8 -20.41 -0.57 2.69
C ALA A 8 -20.31 -1.67 1.63
N GLN A 9 -20.27 -1.26 0.38
CA GLN A 9 -19.97 -2.13 -0.74
C GLN A 9 -18.54 -2.59 -0.51
N THR A 10 -18.36 -3.73 0.14
CA THR A 10 -17.10 -4.46 0.14
C THR A 10 -16.81 -4.68 -1.34
N ALA A 11 -15.84 -3.93 -1.87
CA ALA A 11 -15.34 -4.17 -3.21
C ALA A 11 -14.97 -5.65 -3.25
N ASP A 12 -15.63 -6.42 -4.13
CA ASP A 12 -15.33 -7.82 -4.43
C ASP A 12 -13.88 -7.88 -4.89
N THR A 13 -12.98 -7.98 -3.93
CA THR A 13 -11.54 -8.04 -4.16
C THR A 13 -11.18 -9.49 -3.96
N GLU A 14 -10.62 -10.12 -4.99
CA GLU A 14 -10.23 -11.53 -4.91
C GLU A 14 -9.25 -11.73 -3.76
N PRO A 15 -9.42 -12.78 -2.93
CA PRO A 15 -8.50 -13.06 -1.85
C PRO A 15 -7.08 -13.31 -2.36
N VAL A 16 -6.09 -12.66 -1.76
CA VAL A 16 -4.67 -12.81 -2.09
C VAL A 16 -3.86 -13.00 -0.81
N VAL A 17 -2.70 -13.62 -0.90
CA VAL A 17 -1.69 -13.58 0.16
C VAL A 17 -0.85 -12.32 -0.04
N LEU A 18 -0.88 -11.41 0.93
CA LEU A 18 -0.10 -10.17 0.90
C LEU A 18 1.24 -10.39 1.59
N ASP A 19 2.29 -10.65 0.81
CA ASP A 19 3.64 -10.88 1.34
C ASP A 19 4.20 -9.62 2.00
N SER A 20 4.16 -8.50 1.29
CA SER A 20 4.81 -7.27 1.73
C SER A 20 4.13 -6.00 1.24
N VAL A 21 4.29 -4.94 2.04
CA VAL A 21 3.92 -3.56 1.69
C VAL A 21 5.14 -2.69 1.93
N ALA A 22 5.53 -1.91 0.94
CA ALA A 22 6.65 -0.98 1.07
C ALA A 22 6.31 0.42 0.54
N VAL A 23 6.99 1.44 1.07
CA VAL A 23 6.92 2.82 0.58
C VAL A 23 8.24 3.19 -0.07
N ARG A 24 8.19 3.63 -1.33
CA ARG A 24 9.34 4.00 -2.16
C ARG A 24 9.26 5.48 -2.53
N ASN A 25 10.36 6.22 -2.35
CA ASN A 25 10.42 7.62 -2.72
C ASN A 25 11.33 7.86 -3.94
N LEU A 26 10.73 8.33 -5.05
CA LEU A 26 11.43 8.74 -6.27
C LEU A 26 11.64 10.25 -6.35
N ASP A 27 10.98 11.02 -5.50
CA ASP A 27 11.14 12.47 -5.40
C ASP A 27 12.43 12.82 -4.64
N SER A 28 12.98 13.97 -4.95
CA SER A 28 14.13 14.59 -4.28
C SER A 28 13.83 15.05 -2.85
N GLN A 29 12.56 15.26 -2.50
CA GLN A 29 12.16 15.72 -1.17
C GLN A 29 11.88 14.55 -0.23
N GLN A 30 12.10 14.75 1.07
CA GLN A 30 11.63 13.83 2.09
C GLN A 30 10.12 13.94 2.22
N HIS A 31 9.45 12.79 2.39
CA HIS A 31 8.01 12.70 2.60
C HIS A 31 7.69 11.86 3.83
N THR A 32 6.54 12.15 4.44
CA THR A 32 5.96 11.30 5.48
C THR A 32 4.63 10.76 4.97
N VAL A 33 4.51 9.45 4.91
CA VAL A 33 3.35 8.74 4.36
C VAL A 33 2.69 7.94 5.47
N GLU A 34 1.39 8.09 5.61
CA GLU A 34 0.58 7.22 6.43
C GLU A 34 0.05 6.06 5.59
N VAL A 35 0.14 4.86 6.12
CA VAL A 35 -0.27 3.61 5.46
C VAL A 35 -1.20 2.85 6.40
N ASP A 36 -2.44 2.61 5.96
CA ASP A 36 -3.46 1.83 6.65
C ASP A 36 -3.83 0.63 5.76
N VAL A 37 -3.40 -0.56 6.16
CA VAL A 37 -3.73 -1.84 5.53
C VAL A 37 -4.92 -2.43 6.25
N ARG A 38 -5.93 -2.84 5.50
CA ARG A 38 -7.09 -3.57 6.00
C ARG A 38 -7.15 -4.96 5.44
N ARG A 39 -7.52 -5.93 6.27
CA ARG A 39 -7.73 -7.34 5.92
C ARG A 39 -9.20 -7.65 6.13
N ASP A 40 -9.89 -8.06 5.06
CA ASP A 40 -11.33 -8.33 5.05
C ASP A 40 -12.19 -7.17 5.57
N GLY A 41 -11.70 -5.93 5.37
CA GLY A 41 -12.33 -4.69 5.81
C GLY A 41 -11.96 -4.22 7.22
N ASP A 42 -11.34 -5.07 8.03
CA ASP A 42 -10.89 -4.75 9.38
C ASP A 42 -9.46 -4.17 9.37
N PRO A 43 -9.12 -3.26 10.31
CA PRO A 43 -7.76 -2.74 10.44
C PRO A 43 -6.76 -3.88 10.69
N PHE A 44 -5.70 -3.93 9.88
CA PHE A 44 -4.65 -4.94 9.97
C PHE A 44 -3.31 -4.33 10.39
N VAL A 45 -2.85 -3.32 9.65
CA VAL A 45 -1.61 -2.58 9.94
C VAL A 45 -1.86 -1.09 9.74
N ALA A 46 -1.37 -0.25 10.64
CA ALA A 46 -1.41 1.20 10.50
C ALA A 46 -0.05 1.78 10.92
N GLU A 47 0.67 2.35 9.95
CA GLU A 47 2.03 2.84 10.12
C GLU A 47 2.20 4.24 9.53
N THR A 48 3.12 5.00 10.12
CA THR A 48 3.55 6.30 9.58
C THR A 48 5.04 6.22 9.29
N VAL A 49 5.40 6.34 8.02
CA VAL A 49 6.79 6.17 7.56
C VAL A 49 7.33 7.48 6.99
N SER A 50 8.51 7.89 7.45
CA SER A 50 9.27 8.97 6.83
C SER A 50 10.30 8.37 5.87
N VAL A 51 10.18 8.70 4.58
CA VAL A 51 11.07 8.23 3.52
C VAL A 51 11.89 9.40 2.98
N ALA A 52 13.21 9.29 3.11
CA ALA A 52 14.14 10.29 2.60
C ALA A 52 14.00 10.45 1.08
N GLY A 53 14.24 11.68 0.60
CA GLY A 53 14.28 11.98 -0.83
C GLY A 53 15.45 11.30 -1.53
N ARG A 54 15.29 11.07 -2.83
CA ARG A 54 16.34 10.56 -3.72
C ARG A 54 17.49 11.57 -3.78
N THR A 55 18.70 11.12 -3.46
CA THR A 55 19.92 11.92 -3.59
C THR A 55 20.69 11.57 -4.86
N ASP A 56 21.23 12.58 -5.53
CA ASP A 56 22.10 12.40 -6.72
C ASP A 56 23.39 11.63 -6.42
N GLU A 57 23.79 11.55 -5.15
CA GLU A 57 24.97 10.79 -4.70
C GLU A 57 24.80 9.28 -4.83
N THR A 58 23.57 8.80 -5.10
CA THR A 58 23.36 7.40 -5.49
C THR A 58 22.27 7.30 -6.55
N PRO A 59 22.59 7.61 -7.82
CA PRO A 59 21.65 7.52 -8.92
C PRO A 59 21.05 6.11 -8.98
N GLY A 60 19.73 6.00 -8.84
CA GLY A 60 19.02 4.72 -8.87
C GLY A 60 18.83 4.02 -7.51
N ARG A 61 19.24 4.62 -6.37
CA ARG A 61 18.78 4.15 -5.05
C ARG A 61 17.58 4.95 -4.57
N GLU A 62 16.44 4.30 -4.58
CA GLU A 62 15.21 4.80 -4.02
C GLU A 62 15.21 4.44 -2.53
N THR A 63 14.64 5.29 -1.68
CA THR A 63 14.49 4.96 -0.26
C THR A 63 13.26 4.07 -0.10
N VAL A 64 13.43 2.90 0.51
CA VAL A 64 12.34 1.93 0.74
C VAL A 64 12.16 1.74 2.24
N ALA A 65 10.92 1.90 2.71
CA ALA A 65 10.50 1.53 4.06
C ALA A 65 9.52 0.37 3.98
N ALA A 66 9.79 -0.73 4.68
CA ALA A 66 8.85 -1.84 4.81
C ALA A 66 7.77 -1.49 5.84
N VAL A 67 6.52 -1.76 5.49
CA VAL A 67 5.31 -1.57 6.32
C VAL A 67 4.74 -2.92 6.74
N VAL A 68 4.79 -3.89 5.83
CA VAL A 68 4.47 -5.30 6.06
C VAL A 68 5.62 -6.12 5.48
N ASP A 69 6.13 -7.08 6.24
CA ASP A 69 7.20 -7.99 5.82
C ASP A 69 6.84 -9.41 6.28
N GLY A 70 6.45 -10.27 5.33
CA GLY A 70 6.12 -11.67 5.55
C GLY A 70 4.90 -11.90 6.44
N THR A 71 3.68 -11.69 5.92
CA THR A 71 2.49 -12.16 6.64
C THR A 71 2.35 -13.68 6.57
N ASP A 72 1.91 -14.29 7.67
CA ASP A 72 1.54 -15.70 7.71
C ASP A 72 0.32 -15.97 6.81
N GLY A 73 0.57 -16.16 5.51
CA GLY A 73 0.09 -17.26 4.67
C GLY A 73 -1.39 -17.39 4.30
N GLU A 74 -2.30 -16.53 4.78
CA GLU A 74 -3.73 -16.70 4.50
C GLU A 74 -4.26 -15.72 3.43
N PRO A 75 -4.88 -16.24 2.34
CA PRO A 75 -5.56 -15.41 1.36
C PRO A 75 -6.70 -14.61 2.00
N ALA A 76 -6.71 -13.30 1.77
CA ALA A 76 -7.76 -12.40 2.26
C ALA A 76 -7.94 -11.21 1.32
N ALA A 77 -9.05 -10.49 1.46
CA ALA A 77 -9.27 -9.25 0.72
C ALA A 77 -8.50 -8.12 1.41
N TYR A 78 -7.41 -7.66 0.79
CA TYR A 78 -6.61 -6.56 1.33
C TYR A 78 -6.97 -5.22 0.67
N THR A 79 -7.12 -4.18 1.49
CA THR A 79 -7.27 -2.80 1.03
C THR A 79 -6.13 -1.97 1.60
N LEU A 80 -5.39 -1.29 0.73
CA LEU A 80 -4.34 -0.36 1.09
C LEU A 80 -4.90 1.07 1.03
N ARG A 81 -4.79 1.79 2.15
CA ARG A 81 -5.12 3.20 2.24
C ARG A 81 -3.85 3.98 2.51
N THR A 82 -3.54 4.96 1.67
CA THR A 82 -2.34 5.77 1.79
C THR A 82 -2.63 7.25 1.65
N ARG A 83 -1.83 8.08 2.31
CA ARG A 83 -1.82 9.53 2.14
C ARG A 83 -0.51 10.12 2.60
N PHE A 84 -0.20 11.34 2.16
CA PHE A 84 0.81 12.14 2.86
C PHE A 84 0.26 12.56 4.23
N ALA A 85 1.12 12.62 5.24
CA ALA A 85 0.71 12.90 6.62
C ALA A 85 0.13 14.32 6.81
N ASP A 86 0.47 15.25 5.92
CA ASP A 86 -0.07 16.62 5.87
C ASP A 86 -1.34 16.74 5.01
N GLU A 87 -1.78 15.66 4.36
CA GLU A 87 -3.01 15.62 3.57
C GLU A 87 -4.17 14.98 4.34
N GLN A 88 -5.40 15.39 4.00
CA GLN A 88 -6.61 14.88 4.64
C GLN A 88 -7.25 13.72 3.88
N GLU A 89 -7.01 13.63 2.57
CA GLU A 89 -7.66 12.66 1.70
C GLU A 89 -6.85 11.36 1.63
N TRP A 90 -7.54 10.24 1.75
CA TRP A 90 -6.94 8.91 1.63
C TRP A 90 -7.11 8.40 0.20
N MET A 91 -6.00 8.05 -0.44
CA MET A 91 -6.03 7.18 -1.60
C MET A 91 -6.34 5.76 -1.12
N THR A 92 -7.32 5.10 -1.74
CA THR A 92 -7.71 3.74 -1.39
C THR A 92 -7.50 2.84 -2.61
N THR A 93 -6.77 1.74 -2.44
CA THR A 93 -6.47 0.77 -3.48
C THR A 93 -6.76 -0.64 -2.98
N SER A 94 -7.62 -1.38 -3.67
CA SER A 94 -7.77 -2.83 -3.48
C SER A 94 -6.48 -3.53 -3.92
N VAL A 95 -5.91 -4.37 -3.07
CA VAL A 95 -4.74 -5.19 -3.43
C VAL A 95 -5.22 -6.39 -4.23
N THR A 96 -4.68 -6.58 -5.43
CA THR A 96 -5.03 -7.71 -6.30
C THR A 96 -3.75 -8.37 -6.81
N ASN A 97 -3.85 -9.63 -7.23
CA ASN A 97 -2.82 -10.22 -8.07
C ASN A 97 -3.14 -9.99 -9.55
N ARG A 98 -2.12 -9.80 -10.38
CA ARG A 98 -2.26 -9.61 -11.84
C ARG A 98 -1.73 -10.77 -12.66
N LEU A 99 -0.87 -11.58 -12.07
CA LEU A 99 -0.37 -12.82 -12.64
C LEU A 99 -1.01 -13.93 -11.78
N ASP A 100 -1.38 -15.06 -12.36
CA ASP A 100 -2.12 -16.17 -11.72
C ASP A 100 -1.36 -16.88 -10.57
N THR A 101 -0.72 -16.11 -9.70
CA THR A 101 -0.04 -16.47 -8.47
C THR A 101 -0.93 -16.10 -7.30
N ASP A 102 -0.85 -16.83 -6.20
CA ASP A 102 -1.65 -16.53 -5.00
C ASP A 102 -1.05 -15.39 -4.16
N CYS A 103 0.19 -14.99 -4.44
CA CYS A 103 0.98 -14.08 -3.61
C CYS A 103 1.36 -12.78 -4.32
N THR A 104 1.19 -11.67 -3.60
CA THR A 104 1.41 -10.32 -4.12
C THR A 104 2.13 -9.45 -3.11
N SER A 105 2.87 -8.47 -3.62
CA SER A 105 3.38 -7.34 -2.85
C SER A 105 2.75 -6.04 -3.33
N ALA A 106 2.58 -5.09 -2.42
CA ALA A 106 2.17 -3.75 -2.75
C ALA A 106 3.31 -2.76 -2.49
N GLU A 107 3.50 -1.82 -3.40
CA GLU A 107 4.45 -0.73 -3.26
C GLU A 107 3.75 0.61 -3.46
N VAL A 108 3.82 1.45 -2.43
CA VAL A 108 3.40 2.84 -2.50
C VAL A 108 4.58 3.62 -3.06
N ARG A 109 4.43 4.27 -4.21
CA ARG A 109 5.50 5.12 -4.74
C ARG A 109 5.12 6.59 -4.69
N ILE A 110 6.06 7.39 -4.22
CA ILE A 110 6.07 8.82 -4.46
C ILE A 110 6.81 9.04 -5.77
N THR A 111 6.12 9.55 -6.79
CA THR A 111 6.69 9.79 -8.11
C THR A 111 7.70 10.94 -8.09
N GLU A 112 8.47 11.11 -9.17
CA GLU A 112 9.38 12.27 -9.33
C GLU A 112 8.65 13.62 -9.29
N SER A 113 7.32 13.64 -9.48
CA SER A 113 6.49 14.84 -9.35
C SER A 113 5.93 15.05 -7.95
N GLY A 114 6.29 14.20 -6.98
CA GLY A 114 5.77 14.24 -5.61
C GLY A 114 4.34 13.70 -5.45
N ALA A 115 3.83 12.93 -6.40
CA ALA A 115 2.48 12.34 -6.29
C ALA A 115 2.55 10.92 -5.75
N LEU A 116 1.57 10.50 -4.95
CA LEU A 116 1.44 9.11 -4.52
C LEU A 116 0.80 8.25 -5.62
N GLY A 117 1.17 6.97 -5.64
CA GLY A 117 0.45 5.93 -6.33
C GLY A 117 0.74 4.55 -5.73
N THR A 118 0.00 3.54 -6.18
CA THR A 118 0.15 2.15 -5.72
C THR A 118 0.50 1.25 -6.90
N TRP A 119 1.52 0.42 -6.72
CA TRP A 119 1.96 -0.62 -7.65
C TRP A 119 1.84 -1.97 -6.99
N MET A 120 1.48 -2.98 -7.77
CA MET A 120 1.39 -4.37 -7.31
C MET A 120 2.47 -5.18 -8.01
N GLY A 121 3.23 -5.93 -7.23
CA GLY A 121 4.12 -6.98 -7.69
C GLY A 121 3.46 -8.34 -7.55
N SER A 122 3.86 -9.28 -8.39
CA SER A 122 3.54 -10.70 -8.20
C SER A 122 4.78 -11.39 -7.64
N ILE A 123 4.57 -12.26 -6.66
CA ILE A 123 5.63 -13.02 -6.01
C ILE A 123 5.34 -14.49 -6.21
N THR A 124 6.34 -15.25 -6.64
CA THR A 124 6.22 -16.69 -6.91
C THR A 124 6.36 -17.57 -5.67
N ASP A 125 6.96 -17.08 -4.58
CA ASP A 125 7.17 -17.82 -3.34
C ASP A 125 6.85 -16.97 -2.11
N CYS A 126 6.02 -17.55 -1.26
CA CYS A 126 5.42 -17.10 0.00
C CYS A 126 5.22 -18.41 0.81
#